data_AF-A0A8W7Q4R0-F1
#
_entry.id   AF-A0A8W7Q4R0-F1
#
_cell.length_a   1.000
_cell.length_b   1.000
_cell.length_c   1.000
_cell.angle_alpha   90.00
_cell.angle_beta   90.00
_cell.angle_gamma   90.00
#
_symmetry.space_group_name_H-M   'P 1'
#
loop_
_entity.id
_entity.type
_entity.pdbx_description
1 polymer ?
#
loop_
_entity_poly.entity_id
_entity_poly.type
_entity_poly.pdbx_seq_one_letter_code
_entity_poly.pdbx_strand_id
1 'polypeptide(L)' 'MKLSLPLVLLFALLGLFVTVAVGQNPCSSARKVRCNIHCRGYTKLGSCYDDNCSCVDKPAAMKASFAA' A
#
# COMPACT_ATOMS: atom_id res chain seq x y z
N MET A 1 -35.49 21.27 -0.56
CA MET A 1 -35.09 20.28 -1.57
C MET A 1 -35.24 18.90 -0.95
N LYS A 2 -36.22 18.09 -1.37
CA LYS A 2 -36.35 16.70 -0.89
C LYS A 2 -35.29 15.88 -1.60
N LEU A 3 -34.11 15.77 -0.98
CA LEU A 3 -33.04 14.89 -1.46
C LEU A 3 -33.63 13.48 -1.45
N SER A 4 -33.86 12.92 -2.63
CA SER A 4 -34.51 11.64 -2.78
C SER A 4 -33.63 10.56 -2.15
N LEU A 5 -34.22 9.72 -1.28
CA LEU A 5 -33.57 8.57 -0.65
C LEU A 5 -32.63 7.77 -1.59
N PRO A 6 -33.00 7.48 -2.86
CA PRO A 6 -32.08 6.82 -3.80
C PRO A 6 -30.80 7.60 -4.10
N LEU A 7 -30.86 8.93 -4.12
CA LEU A 7 -29.70 9.78 -4.39
C LEU A 7 -28.67 9.70 -3.25
N VAL A 8 -29.14 9.69 -2.00
CA VAL A 8 -28.28 9.56 -0.81
C VAL A 8 -27.61 8.18 -0.77
N LEU A 9 -28.37 7.13 -1.09
CA LEU A 9 -27.85 5.76 -1.15
C LEU A 9 -26.74 5.65 -2.20
N LEU A 10 -26.92 6.29 -3.36
CA LEU A 10 -25.95 6.29 -4.44
C LEU A 10 -24.64 6.98 -4.03
N PHE A 11 -24.72 8.12 -3.35
CA PHE A 11 -23.53 8.79 -2.81
C PHE A 11 -22.81 7.96 -1.74
N ALA A 12 -23.56 7.28 -0.86
CA ALA A 12 -22.98 6.41 0.16
C ALA A 12 -22.22 5.23 -0.47
N LEU A 13 -22.81 4.59 -1.49
CA LEU A 13 -22.20 3.49 -2.23
C LEU A 13 -20.94 3.93 -2.98
N LEU A 14 -20.97 5.09 -3.63
CA LEU A 14 -19.80 5.66 -4.31
C LEU A 14 -18.68 5.99 -3.32
N GLY A 15 -19.00 6.60 -2.17
CA GLY A 15 -18.02 6.90 -1.13
C GLY A 15 -17.37 5.62 -0.56
N LEU A 16 -18.17 4.58 -0.37
CA LEU A 16 -17.66 3.27 0.07
C LEU A 16 -16.72 2.65 -0.99
N PHE A 17 -17.08 2.74 -2.28
CA PHE A 17 -16.22 2.24 -3.35
C PHE A 17 -14.87 2.95 -3.43
N VAL A 18 -14.88 4.29 -3.35
CA VAL A 18 -13.64 5.09 -3.40
C VAL A 18 -12.74 4.75 -2.21
N THR A 19 -13.30 4.60 -1.01
CA THR A 19 -12.52 4.24 0.19
C THR A 19 -11.93 2.84 0.10
N VAL A 20 -12.64 1.86 -0.48
CA VAL A 20 -12.10 0.52 -0.73
C VAL A 20 -11.00 0.57 -1.81
N ALA A 21 -11.19 1.31 -2.90
CA ALA A 21 -10.19 1.45 -3.97
C ALA A 21 -8.88 2.07 -3.46
N VAL A 22 -8.96 3.12 -2.64
CA VAL A 22 -7.78 3.75 -2.01
C VAL A 22 -7.15 2.81 -0.97
N GLY A 23 -7.95 2.04 -0.23
CA GLY A 23 -7.48 1.03 0.72
C GLY A 23 -6.81 -0.18 0.06
N GLN A 24 -7.09 -0.43 -1.22
CA GLN A 24 -6.46 -1.49 -1.99
C GLN A 24 -5.07 -1.11 -2.53
N ASN A 25 -4.63 0.16 -2.38
CA ASN A 25 -3.30 0.55 -2.82
C ASN A 25 -2.22 -0.21 -2.00
N PRO A 26 -1.43 -1.11 -2.63
CA PRO A 26 -0.39 -1.90 -1.97
C PRO A 26 0.74 -1.04 -1.39
N CYS A 27 0.82 0.22 -1.82
CA CYS A 27 1.85 1.16 -1.43
C CYS A 27 1.40 2.24 -0.44
N SER A 28 0.16 2.14 0.06
CA SER A 28 -0.27 2.88 1.24
C SER A 28 0.67 2.61 2.43
N SER A 29 0.93 3.64 3.24
CA SER A 29 1.90 3.60 4.36
C SER A 29 1.76 2.37 5.26
N ALA A 30 0.54 1.93 5.55
CA ALA A 30 0.28 0.73 6.37
C ALA A 30 0.65 -0.58 5.67
N ARG A 31 0.43 -0.69 4.34
CA ARG A 31 0.84 -1.87 3.56
C ARG A 31 2.32 -1.85 3.19
N LYS A 32 2.95 -0.68 3.08
CA LYS A 32 4.40 -0.54 2.87
C LYS A 32 5.21 -1.18 4.01
N VAL A 33 4.73 -1.08 5.25
CA VAL A 33 5.31 -1.78 6.41
C VAL A 33 5.20 -3.30 6.22
N ARG A 34 4.04 -3.80 5.80
CA ARG A 34 3.83 -5.24 5.52
C ARG A 34 4.73 -5.73 4.37
N CYS A 35 4.86 -4.94 3.31
CA CYS A 35 5.77 -5.19 2.19
C CYS A 35 7.21 -5.33 2.67
N ASN A 36 7.68 -4.38 3.49
CA ASN A 36 9.04 -4.42 4.02
C ASN A 36 9.27 -5.61 4.96
N ILE A 37 8.31 -5.96 5.81
CA ILE A 37 8.40 -7.15 6.68
C ILE A 37 8.50 -8.43 5.85
N HIS A 38 7.67 -8.56 4.80
CA HIS A 38 7.70 -9.71 3.91
C HIS A 38 9.04 -9.84 3.19
N CYS A 39 9.53 -8.75 2.57
CA CYS A 39 10.81 -8.75 1.87
C CYS A 39 12.01 -8.94 2.80
N ARG A 40 11.91 -8.52 4.07
CA ARG A 40 12.96 -8.73 5.07
C ARG A 40 13.20 -10.22 5.34
N GLY A 41 12.19 -11.08 5.23
CA GLY A 41 12.33 -12.53 5.32
C GLY A 41 13.24 -13.11 4.23
N TYR A 42 13.35 -12.44 3.08
CA TYR A 42 14.21 -12.81 1.97
C TYR A 42 15.54 -12.04 1.96
N THR A 43 15.85 -11.29 3.02
CA THR A 43 17.03 -10.39 3.09
C THR A 43 17.02 -9.30 2.01
N LYS A 44 15.82 -8.92 1.55
CA LYS A 44 15.56 -7.89 0.53
C LYS A 44 14.88 -6.67 1.15
N LEU A 45 14.86 -5.55 0.42
CA LEU A 45 14.09 -4.35 0.79
C LEU A 45 12.73 -4.39 0.11
N GLY A 46 11.68 -4.02 0.85
CA GLY A 46 10.39 -3.76 0.25
C GLY A 46 10.40 -2.43 -0.49
N SER A 47 10.28 -2.46 -1.81
CA SER A 47 10.07 -1.28 -2.65
C SER A 47 8.65 -1.27 -3.16
N CYS A 48 8.12 -0.07 -3.35
CA CYS A 48 6.77 0.15 -3.78
C CYS A 48 6.80 1.01 -5.04
N TYR A 49 6.42 0.41 -6.17
CA TYR A 49 6.44 1.01 -7.50
C TYR A 49 5.15 0.62 -8.23
N ASP A 50 4.51 1.58 -8.91
CA ASP A 50 3.29 1.38 -9.69
C ASP A 50 2.20 0.61 -8.94
N ASP A 51 1.91 1.04 -7.71
CA ASP A 51 0.95 0.37 -6.81
C ASP A 51 1.24 -1.12 -6.62
N ASN A 52 2.50 -1.53 -6.69
CA ASN A 52 2.91 -2.92 -6.47
C ASN A 52 4.10 -3.00 -5.51
N CYS A 53 4.07 -4.01 -4.63
CA CYS A 53 5.15 -4.28 -3.68
C CYS A 53 6.15 -5.24 -4.34
N SER A 54 7.40 -4.82 -4.46
CA SER A 54 8.50 -5.61 -5.02
C SER A 54 9.64 -5.73 -4.03
N CYS A 55 10.20 -6.94 -3.89
CA CYS A 55 11.39 -7.18 -3.08
C CYS A 55 12.65 -6.95 -3.93
N VAL A 56 13.37 -5.88 -3.64
CA VAL A 56 14.61 -5.50 -4.35
C VAL A 56 15.84 -5.79 -3.51
N ASP A 57 16.94 -6.06 -4.20
CA ASP A 57 18.24 -6.26 -3.56
C ASP A 57 18.68 -5.07 -2.73
N LYS A 58 19.21 -5.36 -1.55
CA LYS A 58 19.81 -4.34 -0.70
C LYS A 58 21.05 -3.80 -1.44
N PRO A 59 21.16 -2.48 -1.70
CA PRO A 59 22.34 -1.93 -2.36
C PRO A 59 23.59 -2.29 -1.56
N ALA A 60 24.68 -2.63 -2.25
CA ALA A 60 25.92 -3.13 -1.64
C ALA A 60 26.48 -2.19 -0.55
N ALA A 61 26.26 -0.87 -0.68
CA ALA A 61 26.62 0.13 0.31
C ALA A 61 25.96 -0.09 1.70
N MET A 62 24.78 -0.73 1.75
CA MET A 62 24.05 -1.01 3.00
C MET A 62 24.32 -2.41 3.57
N LYS A 63 25.01 -3.29 2.82
CA LYS A 63 25.57 -4.55 3.35
C LYS A 63 26.81 -4.28 4.20
N ALA A 64 27.62 -3.29 3.82
CA ALA A 64 28.84 -2.92 4.55
C ALA A 64 28.57 -2.38 5.97
N SER A 65 27.41 -1.75 6.21
CA SER A 65 27.09 -1.17 7.52
C SER A 65 26.53 -2.16 8.55
N PHE A 66 26.25 -3.41 8.17
CA PHE A 66 25.76 -4.45 9.08
C PHE A 66 26.79 -5.55 9.36
N ALA A 67 28.00 -5.40 8.80
CA ALA A 67 29.16 -6.28 9.01
C ALA A 67 30.27 -5.59 9.82
N ALA A 68 29.95 -4.48 10.49
CA ALA A 68 30.81 -3.77 11.43
C ALA A 68 30.23 -3.89 12.84
#